data_AF-A0A8T8E295-F1
#
_entry.id   AF-A0A8T8E295-F1
#
_cell.length_a   1.000
_cell.length_b   1.000
_cell.length_c   1.000
_cell.angle_alpha   90.00
_cell.angle_beta   90.00
_cell.angle_gamma   90.00
#
_symmetry.space_group_name_H-M   'P 1'
#
loop_
_entity.id
_entity.type
_entity.pdbx_description
1 polymer ?
#
loop_
_entity_poly.entity_id
_entity_poly.type
_entity_poly.pdbx_seq_one_letter_code
_entity_poly.pdbx_strand_id
1 'polypeptide(L)' 'MAHKDDVTRVMAVCEECGSVYAAREWPDGTVRVIGQEGCSCGATSFEVADDSEGGSLPDPSTD' A
#
# COMPACT_ATOMS: atom_id res chain seq x y z
N MET A 1 -5.99 2.39 24.42
CA MET A 1 -4.99 1.85 23.48
C MET A 1 -5.74 1.35 22.26
N ALA A 2 -5.63 2.04 21.12
CA ALA A 2 -6.19 1.52 19.87
C ALA A 2 -5.13 0.61 19.27
N HIS A 3 -5.32 -0.72 19.37
CA HIS A 3 -4.68 -1.66 18.45
C HIS A 3 -5.28 -1.39 17.08
N LYS A 4 -4.74 -0.35 16.44
CA LYS A 4 -5.07 0.04 15.09
C LYS A 4 -4.37 -1.03 14.27
N ASP A 5 -5.16 -1.92 13.65
CA ASP A 5 -4.67 -2.88 12.68
C ASP A 5 -3.54 -2.22 11.90
N ASP A 6 -2.31 -2.77 11.99
CA ASP A 6 -1.07 -2.21 11.43
C ASP A 6 -1.09 -2.31 9.90
N VAL A 7 -2.14 -1.76 9.29
CA VAL A 7 -2.43 -1.83 7.87
C VAL A 7 -2.17 -0.45 7.29
N THR A 8 -1.13 -0.37 6.47
CA THR A 8 -0.71 0.86 5.82
C THR A 8 -1.48 1.02 4.52
N ARG A 9 -1.91 2.25 4.20
CA ARG A 9 -2.49 2.55 2.89
C ARG A 9 -1.35 2.79 1.91
N VAL A 10 -1.33 2.03 0.83
CA VAL A 10 -0.32 2.12 -0.22
C VAL A 10 -0.99 2.24 -1.58
N MET A 11 -0.22 2.59 -2.60
CA MET A 11 -0.66 2.42 -3.98
C MET A 11 -0.14 1.08 -4.49
N ALA A 12 -0.94 0.38 -5.28
CA ALA A 12 -0.54 -0.86 -5.92
C ALA A 12 -0.70 -0.77 -7.44
N VAL A 13 0.28 -1.27 -8.18
CA VAL A 13 0.30 -1.30 -9.64
C VAL A 13 0.02 -2.71 -10.10
N CYS A 14 -0.88 -2.84 -11.08
CA CYS A 14 -1.13 -4.11 -11.75
C CYS A 14 0.06 -4.46 -12.64
N GLU A 15 0.71 -5.60 -12.39
CA GLU A 15 1.89 -6.05 -13.14
C GLU A 15 1.56 -6.34 -14.63
N GLU A 16 0.31 -6.67 -14.94
CA GLU A 16 -0.12 -7.06 -16.30
C GLU A 16 -0.44 -5.86 -17.20
N CYS A 17 -1.04 -4.79 -16.66
CA CYS A 17 -1.51 -3.66 -17.46
C CYS A 17 -1.03 -2.28 -16.97
N GLY A 18 -0.29 -2.22 -15.87
CA GLY A 18 0.23 -0.98 -15.29
C GLY A 18 -0.81 -0.07 -14.63
N SER A 19 -2.05 -0.56 -14.43
CA SER A 19 -3.10 0.23 -13.77
C SER A 19 -2.83 0.39 -12.27
N VAL A 20 -3.00 1.61 -11.75
CA VAL A 20 -2.74 1.96 -10.34
C VAL A 20 -4.03 1.96 -9.52
N TYR A 21 -3.98 1.37 -8.33
CA TYR A 21 -5.11 1.25 -7.41
C TYR A 21 -4.71 1.62 -5.99
N ALA A 22 -5.68 2.12 -5.22
CA ALA A 22 -5.52 2.24 -3.78
C ALA A 22 -5.55 0.84 -3.14
N ALA A 23 -4.55 0.52 -2.33
CA ALA A 23 -4.41 -0.75 -1.67
C ALA A 23 -4.07 -0.59 -0.19
N ARG A 24 -4.15 -1.71 0.52
CA ARG A 24 -3.73 -1.86 1.90
C ARG A 24 -2.58 -2.86 1.93
N GLU A 25 -1.51 -2.51 2.63
CA GLU A 25 -0.42 -3.41 2.95
C GLU A 25 -0.53 -3.81 4.42
N TRP A 26 -0.46 -5.10 4.68
CA TRP A 26 -0.45 -5.69 6.02
C TRP A 26 1.00 -5.93 6.48
N PRO A 27 1.26 -6.10 7.79
CA PRO A 27 2.62 -6.28 8.32
C PRO A 27 3.33 -7.54 7.83
N ASP A 28 2.58 -8.50 7.30
CA ASP A 28 3.09 -9.72 6.68
C ASP A 28 3.54 -9.50 5.23
N GLY A 29 3.40 -8.28 4.70
CA GLY A 29 3.66 -7.94 3.30
C GLY A 29 2.51 -8.29 2.36
N THR A 30 1.36 -8.74 2.87
CA THR A 30 0.18 -8.98 2.05
C THR A 30 -0.33 -7.64 1.54
N VAL A 31 -0.61 -7.52 0.24
CA VAL A 31 -1.22 -6.34 -0.38
C VAL A 31 -2.60 -6.69 -0.92
N ARG A 32 -3.61 -5.87 -0.63
CA ARG A 32 -4.94 -6.00 -1.22
C ARG A 32 -5.50 -4.67 -1.66
N VAL A 33 -5.97 -4.62 -2.91
CA VAL A 33 -6.68 -3.47 -3.46
C VAL A 33 -7.99 -3.20 -2.71
N ILE A 34 -8.35 -1.93 -2.58
CA ILE A 34 -9.54 -1.48 -1.85
C ILE A 34 -10.70 -1.31 -2.85
N GLY A 35 -11.87 -1.84 -2.51
CA GLY A 35 -13.10 -1.63 -3.27
C GLY A 35 -13.33 -2.58 -4.44
N GLN A 36 -12.39 -3.50 -4.70
CA GLN A 36 -12.48 -4.54 -5.72
C GLN A 36 -11.59 -5.74 -5.34
N GLU A 37 -11.78 -6.89 -5.99
CA GLU A 37 -11.01 -8.10 -5.74
C GLU A 37 -9.82 -8.28 -6.70
N GLY A 38 -9.76 -7.50 -7.78
CA GLY A 38 -8.75 -7.61 -8.82
C GLY A 38 -8.80 -6.44 -9.78
N CYS A 39 -7.93 -6.43 -10.80
CA CYS A 39 -7.81 -5.36 -11.77
C CYS A 39 -8.94 -5.45 -12.81
N SER A 40 -9.31 -4.33 -13.42
CA SER A 40 -10.28 -4.32 -14.53
C SER A 40 -9.82 -5.10 -15.76
N CYS A 41 -8.53 -5.39 -15.89
CA CYS A 41 -8.00 -6.26 -16.95
C CYS A 41 -8.18 -7.77 -16.67
N GLY A 42 -8.61 -8.15 -15.45
CA GLY A 42 -8.75 -9.53 -15.01
C GLY A 42 -7.57 -10.08 -14.20
N ALA A 43 -6.45 -9.35 -14.12
CA ALA A 43 -5.31 -9.72 -13.31
C ALA A 43 -5.57 -9.55 -11.80
N THR A 44 -4.93 -10.38 -11.00
CA THR A 44 -4.97 -10.33 -9.52
C THR A 44 -3.59 -10.14 -8.90
N SER A 45 -2.57 -9.96 -9.72
CA SER A 45 -1.19 -9.73 -9.29
C SER A 45 -0.91 -8.23 -9.26
N PHE A 46 -0.43 -7.76 -8.12
CA PHE A 46 -0.15 -6.36 -7.88
C PHE A 46 1.15 -6.22 -7.10
N GLU A 47 1.94 -5.22 -7.49
CA GLU A 47 3.13 -4.77 -6.78
C GLU A 47 2.82 -3.45 -6.05
N VAL A 48 3.49 -3.19 -4.94
CA VAL A 48 3.38 -1.88 -4.26
C VAL A 48 4.09 -0.84 -5.12
N ALA A 49 3.37 0.22 -5.48
CA ALA A 49 4.01 1.40 -6.06
C ALA A 49 4.79 2.06 -4.94
N ASP A 50 6.12 2.07 -5.04
CA ASP A 50 6.98 2.77 -4.10
C ASP A 50 6.69 4.28 -4.21
N ASP A 51 5.84 4.78 -3.32
CA ASP A 51 5.77 6.19 -2.95
C ASP A 51 6.52 6.27 -1.63
N SER A 52 7.81 6.56 -1.74
CA SER A 52 8.78 6.28 -0.70
C SER A 52 8.36 6.89 0.66
N GLU A 53 8.43 6.04 1.69
CA GLU A 53 8.80 6.36 3.07
C GLU A 53 7.65 6.73 4.04
N GLY A 54 6.94 5.69 4.49
CA GLY A 54 6.43 5.62 5.87
C GLY A 54 7.55 5.58 6.94
N GLY A 55 8.69 6.20 6.67
CA GLY A 55 9.76 6.43 7.62
C GLY A 55 9.47 7.69 8.40
N SER A 56 9.31 7.55 9.71
CA SER A 56 9.27 8.62 10.71
C SER A 56 10.02 9.88 10.26
N LEU A 57 9.32 11.01 10.13
CA LEU A 57 9.96 12.32 10.21
C LEU A 57 10.87 12.31 11.45
N PRO A 58 12.20 12.40 11.35
CA PRO A 58 13.00 12.65 12.55
C PRO A 58 12.64 14.07 13.00
N ASP A 59 12.06 14.22 14.19
CA ASP A 59 11.77 15.51 14.82
C ASP A 59 13.02 16.43 14.74
N PRO A 60 13.03 17.50 13.93
CA PRO A 60 14.09 18.47 13.98
C PRO A 60 13.74 19.46 15.10
N SER A 61 14.13 19.15 16.33
CA SER A 61 14.12 20.11 17.43
C SER A 61 15.37 19.92 18.28
N THR A 62 16.48 20.39 17.73
CA THR A 62 17.60 20.89 18.52
C THR A 62 17.36 22.38 18.75
N ASP A 63 17.01 22.75 19.98
CA ASP A 63 17.42 24.00 20.66
C ASP A 63 17.24 23.82 22.18
#